data_AF-A0A820ZSS9-F1
#
_entry.id   AF-A0A820ZSS9-F1
#
_cell.length_a   1.000
_cell.length_b   1.000
_cell.length_c   1.000
_cell.angle_alpha   90.00
_cell.angle_beta   90.00
_cell.angle_gamma   90.00
#
_symmetry.space_group_name_H-M   'P 1'
#
loop_
_entity.id
_entity.type
_entity.pdbx_description
1 polymer ?
#
loop_
_entity_poly.entity_id
_entity_poly.type
_entity_poly.pdbx_seq_one_letter_code
_entity_poly.pdbx_strand_id
1 'polypeptide(L)'
;MIILGLFGSFFIILVFHQPKLRSNPCSFYLITSAYVNIIWIMASPLSRMLATFQLDLSESISILCKIRRSVAYTCSSLSMSSIAFATVDRFLISSPKIEYRRLSSLHKAHRLIIIN
;
A
#
# COMPACT_ATOMS: atom_id res chain seq x y z
N MET A 1 3.71 4.40 -17.59
CA MET A 1 4.47 3.91 -16.41
C MET A 1 3.67 2.93 -15.53
N ILE A 2 2.68 2.21 -16.08
CA ILE A 2 1.86 1.23 -15.34
C ILE A 2 2.61 -0.09 -15.15
N ILE A 3 3.29 -0.55 -16.22
CA ILE A 3 4.06 -1.79 -16.25
C ILE A 3 5.15 -1.79 -15.17
N LEU A 4 5.95 -0.72 -15.08
CA LEU A 4 6.98 -0.57 -14.05
C LEU A 4 6.43 -0.61 -12.62
N GLY A 5 5.28 0.03 -12.37
CA GLY A 5 4.66 0.03 -11.05
C GLY A 5 4.13 -1.35 -10.65
N LEU A 6 3.56 -2.11 -11.60
CA LEU A 6 3.12 -3.48 -11.41
C LEU A 6 4.30 -4.41 -11.14
N PHE A 7 5.35 -4.34 -11.97
CA PHE A 7 6.57 -5.14 -11.77
C PHE A 7 7.24 -4.84 -10.43
N GLY A 8 7.37 -3.56 -10.06
CA GLY A 8 7.96 -3.17 -8.78
C GLY A 8 7.15 -3.69 -7.59
N SER A 9 5.82 -3.54 -7.61
CA SER A 9 4.96 -4.02 -6.54
C SER A 9 4.95 -5.56 -6.46
N PHE A 10 5.01 -6.24 -7.61
CA PHE A 10 5.12 -7.70 -7.67
C PHE A 10 6.44 -8.22 -7.07
N PHE A 11 7.56 -7.55 -7.38
CA PHE A 11 8.86 -7.88 -6.77
C PHE A 11 8.87 -7.69 -5.26
N ILE A 12 8.24 -6.63 -4.75
CA ILE A 12 8.08 -6.44 -3.29
C ILE A 12 7.33 -7.62 -2.69
N ILE A 13 6.20 -8.02 -3.26
CA ILE A 13 5.45 -9.19 -2.75
C ILE A 13 6.33 -10.44 -2.78
N LEU A 14 6.99 -10.73 -3.91
CA LEU A 14 7.81 -11.93 -4.05
C LEU A 14 8.96 -11.98 -3.03
N VAL A 15 9.68 -10.87 -2.84
CA VAL A 15 10.81 -10.78 -1.90
C VAL A 15 10.33 -10.90 -0.45
N PHE A 16 9.29 -10.17 -0.06
CA PHE A 16 8.84 -10.13 1.33
C PHE A 16 7.93 -11.30 1.72
N HIS A 17 7.41 -12.07 0.75
CA HIS A 17 6.67 -13.30 1.01
C HIS A 17 7.56 -14.47 1.46
N GLN A 18 8.88 -14.30 1.46
CA GLN A 18 9.81 -15.31 1.97
C GLN A 18 9.57 -15.59 3.47
N PRO A 19 9.58 -16.86 3.90
CA PRO A 19 9.27 -17.25 5.28
C PRO A 19 10.22 -16.64 6.32
N LYS A 20 11.47 -16.35 5.92
CA LYS A 20 12.46 -15.67 6.78
C LYS A 20 12.11 -14.21 7.10
N LEU A 21 11.39 -13.53 6.21
CA LEU A 21 11.05 -12.11 6.36
C LEU A 21 9.63 -11.87 6.88
N ARG A 22 8.76 -12.90 6.87
CA ARG A 22 7.36 -12.82 7.30
C ARG A 22 7.16 -12.48 8.79
N SER A 23 8.16 -12.71 9.62
CA SER A 23 8.11 -12.39 11.06
C SER A 23 8.34 -10.89 11.34
N ASN A 24 8.85 -10.13 10.36
CA ASN A 24 9.19 -8.72 10.56
C ASN A 24 7.99 -7.79 10.28
N PRO A 25 7.66 -6.86 11.19
CA PRO A 25 6.63 -5.86 10.98
C PRO A 25 6.89 -4.97 9.75
N CYS A 26 8.15 -4.59 9.52
CA CYS A 26 8.59 -3.91 8.29
C CYS A 26 8.11 -4.59 7.00
N SER A 27 8.24 -5.92 6.90
CA SER A 27 7.79 -6.69 5.73
C SER A 27 6.29 -6.60 5.53
N PHE A 28 5.52 -6.57 6.61
CA PHE A 28 4.05 -6.46 6.56
C PHE A 28 3.59 -5.10 6.00
N TYR A 29 4.24 -4.00 6.40
CA TYR A 29 3.97 -2.67 5.83
C TYR A 29 4.28 -2.62 4.33
N LEU A 30 5.41 -3.20 3.92
CA LEU A 30 5.82 -3.19 2.52
C LEU A 30 4.91 -4.06 1.64
N ILE A 31 4.51 -5.24 2.11
CA ILE A 31 3.54 -6.10 1.41
C ILE A 31 2.19 -5.37 1.29
N THR A 32 1.69 -4.79 2.38
CA THR A 32 0.43 -4.03 2.36
C THR A 32 0.50 -2.88 1.35
N SER A 33 1.59 -2.12 1.35
CA SER A 33 1.79 -1.02 0.39
C SER A 33 1.81 -1.51 -1.06
N ALA A 34 2.38 -2.68 -1.34
CA ALA A 34 2.41 -3.27 -2.68
C ALA A 34 1.02 -3.71 -3.14
N TYR A 35 0.21 -4.32 -2.27
CA TYR A 35 -1.19 -4.66 -2.58
C TYR A 35 -2.02 -3.41 -2.90
N VAL A 36 -1.92 -2.39 -2.06
CA VAL A 36 -2.63 -1.11 -2.25
C VAL A 36 -2.22 -0.47 -3.59
N ASN A 37 -0.93 -0.50 -3.91
CA ASN A 37 -0.42 0.05 -5.16
C ASN A 37 -0.90 -0.74 -6.39
N ILE A 38 -0.95 -2.08 -6.32
CA ILE A 38 -1.51 -2.91 -7.40
C ILE A 38 -2.98 -2.58 -7.64
N ILE A 39 -3.79 -2.49 -6.57
CA ILE A 39 -5.22 -2.14 -6.67
C ILE A 39 -5.37 -0.76 -7.31
N TRP A 40 -4.58 0.21 -6.88
CA TRP A 40 -4.58 1.57 -7.43
C TRP A 40 -4.22 1.60 -8.91
N ILE A 41 -3.14 0.90 -9.30
CA ILE A 41 -2.68 0.81 -10.68
C ILE A 41 -3.72 0.14 -11.58
N MET A 42 -4.46 -0.85 -11.08
CA MET A 42 -5.54 -1.51 -11.84
C MET A 42 -6.81 -0.64 -11.92
N ALA A 43 -7.14 0.11 -10.88
CA ALA A 43 -8.32 0.99 -10.84
C ALA A 43 -8.16 2.26 -11.69
N SER A 44 -6.94 2.77 -11.82
CA SER A 44 -6.63 4.01 -12.56
C SER A 44 -7.01 3.99 -14.07
N PRO A 45 -6.65 2.96 -14.87
CA PRO A 45 -7.00 2.89 -16.29
C PRO A 45 -8.46 2.51 -16.53
N LEU A 46 -9.12 1.85 -15.58
CA LEU A 46 -10.49 1.35 -15.71
C LEU A 46 -11.48 2.47 -16.05
N SER A 47 -11.28 3.65 -15.45
CA SER A 47 -12.09 4.85 -15.75
C SER A 47 -11.81 5.45 -17.14
N ARG A 48 -10.59 5.32 -17.65
CA ARG A 48 -10.23 5.80 -18.99
C ARG A 48 -10.76 4.86 -20.08
N MET A 49 -10.70 3.55 -19.85
CA MET A 49 -11.25 2.57 -20.79
C MET A 49 -12.77 2.72 -20.92
N LEU A 50 -13.48 2.93 -19.81
CA LEU A 50 -14.93 3.19 -19.85
C LEU A 50 -15.29 4.43 -20.68
N ALA A 51 -14.51 5.52 -20.55
CA ALA A 51 -14.71 6.73 -21.36
C ALA A 51 -14.45 6.49 -22.86
N THR A 52 -13.54 5.59 -23.23
CA THR A 52 -13.29 5.23 -24.64
C THR A 52 -14.44 4.44 -25.27
N PHE A 53 -15.22 3.71 -24.47
CA PHE A 53 -16.35 2.91 -24.95
C PHE A 53 -17.67 3.70 -25.08
N GLN A 54 -17.66 5.04 -24.95
CA GLN A 54 -18.85 5.91 -24.91
C GLN A 54 -19.91 5.50 -23.86
N LEU A 55 -19.58 4.57 -22.96
CA LEU A 55 -20.31 4.31 -21.73
C LEU A 55 -19.77 5.30 -20.68
N ASP A 56 -20.20 6.55 -20.75
CA ASP A 56 -19.89 7.58 -19.76
C ASP A 56 -20.65 7.33 -18.43
N LEU A 57 -20.38 6.18 -17.80
CA LEU A 57 -20.79 5.91 -16.41
C LEU A 57 -20.22 6.98 -15.45
N SER A 58 -19.15 7.68 -15.85
CA SER A 58 -18.55 8.74 -15.04
C SER A 58 -19.35 10.05 -15.04
N GLU A 59 -20.13 10.35 -16.09
CA GLU A 59 -21.12 11.45 -16.05
C GLU A 59 -22.42 10.99 -15.41
N SER A 60 -22.82 9.74 -15.65
CA SER A 60 -24.09 9.21 -15.14
C SER A 60 -24.09 8.97 -13.62
N ILE A 61 -22.92 8.66 -13.02
CA ILE A 61 -22.81 8.30 -11.59
C ILE A 61 -21.71 9.12 -10.91
N SER A 62 -22.06 10.33 -10.46
CA SER A 62 -21.19 11.26 -9.71
C SER A 62 -20.50 10.61 -8.50
N ILE A 63 -21.18 9.64 -7.87
CA ILE A 63 -20.68 8.85 -6.74
C ILE A 63 -19.43 8.05 -7.11
N LEU A 64 -19.37 7.49 -8.32
CA LEU A 64 -18.27 6.65 -8.79
C LEU A 64 -16.99 7.47 -9.00
N CYS A 65 -17.13 8.69 -9.52
CA CYS A 65 -16.02 9.64 -9.66
C CYS A 65 -15.49 10.11 -8.29
N LYS A 66 -16.39 10.33 -7.32
CA LYS A 66 -16.02 10.72 -5.95
C LYS A 66 -15.31 9.58 -5.21
N ILE A 67 -15.83 8.35 -5.29
CA ILE A 67 -15.19 7.15 -4.73
C ILE A 67 -13.80 6.98 -5.34
N ARG A 68 -13.65 7.12 -6.66
CA ARG A 68 -12.35 7.01 -7.32
C ARG A 68 -11.33 8.01 -6.79
N ARG A 69 -11.71 9.29 -6.65
CA ARG A 69 -10.82 10.33 -6.13
C ARG A 69 -10.47 10.08 -4.65
N SER A 70 -11.43 9.61 -3.85
CA SER A 70 -11.17 9.23 -2.47
C SER A 70 -10.21 8.04 -2.38
N VAL A 71 -10.45 6.96 -3.13
CA VAL A 71 -9.58 5.78 -3.18
C VAL A 71 -8.17 6.16 -3.64
N ALA A 72 -8.04 7.04 -4.64
CA ALA A 72 -6.75 7.57 -5.09
C ALA A 72 -5.93 8.19 -3.98
N TYR A 73 -6.58 9.08 -3.25
CA TYR A 73 -5.97 9.84 -2.19
C TYR A 73 -5.60 8.92 -1.01
N THR A 74 -6.53 8.05 -0.61
CA THR A 74 -6.30 7.09 0.48
C THR A 74 -5.20 6.10 0.13
N CYS A 75 -5.18 5.53 -1.09
CA CYS A 75 -4.11 4.62 -1.52
C CYS A 75 -2.74 5.31 -1.52
N SER A 76 -2.65 6.53 -2.03
CA SER A 76 -1.38 7.28 -2.06
C SER A 76 -0.88 7.61 -0.67
N SER A 77 -1.78 8.07 0.21
CA SER A 77 -1.48 8.37 1.62
C SER A 77 -1.05 7.12 2.37
N LEU A 78 -1.76 6.01 2.17
CA LEU A 78 -1.47 4.72 2.81
C LEU A 78 -0.12 4.15 2.34
N SER A 79 0.22 4.28 1.06
CA SER A 79 1.54 3.89 0.54
C SER A 79 2.67 4.72 1.16
N MET A 80 2.54 6.04 1.22
CA MET A 80 3.56 6.90 1.85
C MET A 80 3.71 6.60 3.34
N SER A 81 2.59 6.47 4.05
CA SER A 81 2.56 6.19 5.49
C SER A 81 3.16 4.81 5.79
N SER A 82 2.87 3.80 4.96
CA SER A 82 3.46 2.46 5.10
C SER A 82 4.98 2.46 4.94
N ILE A 83 5.53 3.25 4.01
CA ILE A 83 6.99 3.38 3.84
C ILE A 83 7.59 4.12 5.04
N ALA A 84 6.96 5.19 5.52
CA ALA A 84 7.41 5.90 6.71
C ALA A 84 7.43 4.95 7.92
N PHE A 85 6.36 4.20 8.17
CA PHE A 85 6.32 3.22 9.25
C PHE A 85 7.36 2.11 9.09
N ALA A 86 7.60 1.63 7.86
CA ALA A 86 8.66 0.66 7.60
C ALA A 86 10.06 1.20 7.95
N THR A 87 10.34 2.48 7.70
CA THR A 87 11.62 3.10 8.07
C THR A 87 11.76 3.31 9.59
N VAL A 88 10.68 3.72 10.26
CA VAL A 88 10.65 3.86 11.72
C VAL A 88 10.86 2.51 12.41
N ASP A 89 10.17 1.47 11.93
CA ASP A 89 10.31 0.10 12.44
C ASP A 89 11.76 -0.39 12.31
N ARG A 90 12.39 -0.16 11.15
CA ARG A 90 13.80 -0.50 10.91
C ARG A 90 14.75 0.27 11.83
N PHE A 91 14.46 1.54 12.11
CA PHE A 91 15.24 2.36 13.05
C PHE A 91 15.12 1.85 14.49
N LEU A 92 13.91 1.47 14.91
CA LEU A 92 13.66 0.89 16.24
C LEU A 92 14.39 -0.44 16.44
N ILE A 93 14.45 -1.29 15.41
CA ILE A 93 15.19 -2.56 15.44
C ILE A 93 16.70 -2.32 15.49
N SER A 94 17.20 -1.35 14.73
CA SER A 94 18.64 -1.00 14.69
C SER A 94 19.14 -0.37 15.98
N SER A 95 18.25 0.15 16.82
CA SER A 95 18.62 0.77 18.09
C SER A 95 19.20 -0.27 19.08
N PRO A 96 20.23 0.09 19.87
CA PRO A 96 20.86 -0.82 20.83
C PRO A 96 20.00 -1.05 22.09
N LYS A 97 19.02 -0.19 22.35
CA LYS A 97 18.13 -0.28 23.52
C LYS A 97 17.01 -1.29 23.28
N ILE A 98 16.88 -2.25 24.20
CA ILE A 98 15.91 -3.35 24.14
C ILE A 98 14.46 -2.83 24.17
N GLU A 99 14.18 -1.73 24.87
CA GLU A 99 12.85 -1.12 24.94
C GLU A 99 12.35 -0.66 23.57
N TYR A 100 13.22 -0.03 22.77
CA TYR A 100 12.87 0.41 21.42
C TYR A 100 12.66 -0.77 20.47
N ARG A 101 13.43 -1.86 20.62
CA ARG A 101 13.21 -3.10 19.86
C ARG A 101 11.87 -3.75 20.19
N ARG A 102 11.42 -3.69 21.45
CA ARG A 102 10.13 -4.25 21.90
C ARG A 102 8.91 -3.48 21.36
N LEU A 103 9.11 -2.25 20.90
CA LEU A 103 8.07 -1.43 20.26
C LEU A 103 7.75 -1.92 18.83
N SER A 104 8.73 -2.48 18.12
CA SER A 104 8.58 -3.14 16.81
C SER A 104 7.88 -4.49 16.99
N SER A 105 6.54 -4.48 17.00
CA SER A 105 5.71 -5.67 17.10
C SER A 105 4.70 -5.74 15.96
N LEU A 106 4.57 -6.93 15.36
CA LEU A 106 3.62 -7.22 14.27
C LEU A 106 2.17 -6.85 14.65
N HIS A 107 1.79 -7.04 15.91
CA HIS A 107 0.45 -6.72 16.41
C HIS A 107 0.17 -5.21 16.39
N LYS A 108 1.17 -4.38 16.73
CA LYS A 108 1.04 -2.93 16.66
C LYS A 108 1.03 -2.45 15.22
N ALA A 109 1.82 -3.09 14.37
CA ALA A 109 1.83 -2.77 12.94
C ALA A 109 0.48 -3.01 12.27
N HIS A 110 -0.17 -4.13 12.60
CA HIS A 110 -1.50 -4.43 12.07
C HIS A 110 -2.56 -3.41 12.54
N ARG A 111 -2.51 -2.98 13.80
CA ARG A 111 -3.41 -1.92 14.31
C ARG A 111 -3.13 -0.57 13.65
N LEU A 112 -1.87 -0.23 13.44
CA LEU A 112 -1.48 1.05 12.85
C LEU A 112 -1.98 1.21 11.42
N ILE A 113 -1.90 0.15 10.61
CA ILE A 113 -2.44 0.14 9.24
C ILE A 113 -3.96 0.24 9.24
N ILE A 114 -4.66 -0.42 10.17
CA ILE A 114 -6.14 -0.36 10.23
C ILE A 114 -6.64 1.03 10.65
N ILE A 115 -5.90 1.71 11.54
CA ILE A 115 -6.26 3.04 12.05
C ILE A 115 -6.00 4.15 11.02
N ASN A 116 -5.02 3.95 10.13
CA ASN A 116 -4.58 4.93 9.14
C ASN A 116 -5.39 4.91 7.85
#